data_AF-A0A497JAD0-F1
#
_entry.id   AF-A0A497JAD0-F1
#
_cell.length_a   1.000
_cell.length_b   1.000
_cell.length_c   1.000
_cell.angle_alpha   90.00
_cell.angle_beta   90.00
_cell.angle_gamma   90.00
#
_symmetry.space_group_name_H-M   'P 1'
#
loop_
_entity.id
_entity.type
_entity.pdbx_description
1 polymer ?
#
loop_
_entity_poly.entity_id
_entity_poly.type
_entity_poly.pdbx_seq_one_letter_code
_entity_poly.pdbx_strand_id
1 'polypeptide(L)'
;MNKLQVTEAVVSRLDQIRRRPVLIGVCGRAGAGKSTLVKKMTAEIGLKSVFYSGDWRFKLDSEQRRRWLREKWLSGLDEYLRAINQFTWWDFEKIYADLDDLLRGKPVIIKNAYDRETGKKNLNVKVQSIRDGVIFYESCILGGVEILEKLDLVVVVNDPDRACLNRIIERDSARRNLPDIAARYLITTYSENIFLETLLNRFSDKLLVCDSNGKLGEFPEIQRVSQIPVPITEVSDVHRRCKGTIFIDLDGTLIKHVPVPSETGDDIQVLDGTREKLEEFRKKGYYLILTTSRPYHKIFGVLNKLKSLGMEFDQIICDLPVGPRHMINDMKGDEVRTIAHVLKRDEGIKKIKIE
;
A
#
# COMPACT_ATOMS: atom_id res chain seq x y z
N MET A 1 20.21 -25.53 -21.68
CA MET A 1 18.96 -24.81 -21.35
C MET A 1 18.87 -23.61 -22.27
N ASN A 2 17.70 -23.33 -22.84
CA ASN A 2 17.51 -22.09 -23.60
C ASN A 2 17.63 -20.89 -22.64
N LYS A 3 18.31 -19.84 -23.10
CA LYS A 3 18.48 -18.59 -22.35
C LYS A 3 17.10 -17.95 -22.12
N LEU A 4 16.91 -17.28 -20.99
CA LEU A 4 15.65 -16.58 -20.69
C LEU A 4 15.45 -15.42 -21.69
N GLN A 5 14.24 -15.29 -22.24
CA GLN A 5 13.90 -14.21 -23.17
C GLN A 5 14.12 -12.83 -22.55
N VAL A 6 13.79 -12.67 -21.26
CA VAL A 6 14.04 -11.41 -20.55
C VAL A 6 15.53 -11.10 -20.43
N THR A 7 16.40 -12.09 -20.23
CA THR A 7 17.84 -11.87 -20.19
C THR A 7 18.35 -11.36 -21.53
N GLU A 8 17.88 -11.95 -22.64
CA GLU A 8 18.24 -11.51 -23.99
C GLU A 8 17.75 -10.08 -24.27
N ALA A 9 16.50 -9.77 -23.89
CA ALA A 9 15.93 -8.44 -24.04
C ALA A 9 16.67 -7.38 -23.21
N VAL A 10 17.09 -7.72 -21.98
CA VAL A 10 17.95 -6.88 -21.15
C VAL A 10 19.26 -6.61 -21.87
N VAL A 11 19.98 -7.65 -22.31
CA VAL A 11 21.29 -7.48 -23.00
C VAL A 11 21.16 -6.59 -24.23
N SER A 12 20.12 -6.78 -25.05
CA SER A 12 19.84 -5.95 -26.22
C SER A 12 19.66 -4.47 -25.87
N ARG A 13 18.97 -4.15 -24.76
CA ARG A 13 18.82 -2.78 -24.26
C ARG A 13 20.12 -2.22 -23.68
N LEU A 14 20.96 -3.05 -23.05
CA LEU A 14 22.23 -2.65 -22.47
C LEU A 14 23.26 -2.21 -23.52
N ASP A 15 23.23 -2.78 -24.73
CA ASP A 15 24.12 -2.36 -25.81
C ASP A 15 23.91 -0.89 -26.20
N GLN A 16 22.72 -0.35 -25.95
CA GLN A 16 22.38 1.06 -26.16
C GLN A 16 22.87 1.96 -25.00
N ILE A 17 23.20 1.38 -23.85
CA ILE A 17 23.49 2.07 -22.58
C ILE A 17 24.93 1.72 -22.16
N ARG A 18 25.95 2.42 -22.70
CA ARG A 18 27.37 2.13 -22.34
C ARG A 18 28.17 3.36 -21.91
N ARG A 19 28.78 3.25 -20.72
CA ARG A 19 30.00 3.94 -20.16
C ARG A 19 30.10 3.88 -18.62
N ARG A 20 29.09 3.35 -17.92
CA ARG A 20 29.02 3.21 -16.44
C ARG A 20 28.34 1.88 -16.04
N PRO A 21 28.40 1.45 -14.76
CA PRO A 21 27.54 0.39 -14.27
C PRO A 21 26.06 0.69 -14.55
N VAL A 22 25.34 -0.35 -14.96
CA VAL A 22 23.92 -0.25 -15.31
C VAL A 22 23.06 -0.73 -14.14
N LEU A 23 22.08 0.08 -13.75
CA LEU A 23 21.19 -0.21 -12.63
C LEU A 23 19.82 -0.65 -13.15
N ILE A 24 19.50 -1.92 -12.93
CA ILE A 24 18.23 -2.52 -13.35
C ILE A 24 17.38 -2.79 -12.13
N GLY A 25 16.20 -2.16 -12.08
CA GLY A 25 15.18 -2.49 -11.09
C GLY A 25 14.43 -3.75 -11.47
N VAL A 26 14.16 -4.63 -10.52
CA VAL A 26 13.35 -5.83 -10.72
C VAL A 26 12.23 -5.85 -9.68
N CYS A 27 10.99 -5.67 -10.14
CA CYS A 27 9.82 -5.56 -9.29
C CYS A 27 8.67 -6.45 -9.74
N GLY A 28 7.56 -6.39 -9.02
CA GLY A 28 6.43 -7.30 -9.20
C GLY A 28 5.86 -7.72 -7.85
N ARG A 29 4.71 -8.38 -7.87
CA ARG A 29 3.96 -8.72 -6.65
C ARG A 29 4.74 -9.58 -5.67
N ALA A 30 4.41 -9.50 -4.39
CA ALA A 30 4.92 -10.44 -3.41
C ALA A 30 4.64 -11.88 -3.89
N GLY A 31 5.65 -12.75 -3.88
CA GLY A 31 5.50 -14.12 -4.39
C GLY A 31 5.65 -14.29 -5.91
N ALA A 32 5.85 -13.23 -6.70
CA ALA A 32 6.01 -13.32 -8.16
C ALA A 32 7.30 -14.04 -8.64
N GLY A 33 8.19 -14.47 -7.74
CA GLY A 33 9.40 -15.19 -8.11
C GLY A 33 10.60 -14.30 -8.49
N LYS A 34 10.53 -12.99 -8.23
CA LYS A 34 11.57 -11.98 -8.54
C LYS A 34 12.99 -12.42 -8.17
N SER A 35 13.23 -12.76 -6.91
CA SER A 35 14.58 -13.11 -6.44
C SER A 35 15.13 -14.38 -7.12
N THR A 36 14.25 -15.33 -7.44
CA THR A 36 14.62 -16.54 -8.20
C THR A 36 14.95 -16.19 -9.65
N LEU A 37 14.16 -15.31 -10.29
CA LEU A 37 14.41 -14.83 -11.63
C LEU A 37 15.76 -14.10 -11.71
N VAL A 38 16.03 -13.18 -10.78
CA VAL A 38 17.30 -12.44 -10.76
C VAL A 38 18.50 -13.38 -10.63
N LYS A 39 18.42 -14.41 -9.77
CA LYS A 39 19.48 -15.43 -9.68
C LYS A 39 19.74 -16.13 -11.02
N LYS A 40 18.70 -16.47 -11.77
CA LYS A 40 18.82 -17.06 -13.12
C LYS A 40 19.42 -16.05 -14.12
N MET A 41 18.93 -14.81 -14.12
CA MET A 41 19.45 -13.75 -14.99
C MET A 41 20.93 -13.47 -14.74
N THR A 42 21.35 -13.35 -13.48
CA THR A 42 22.76 -13.19 -13.08
C THR A 42 23.65 -14.32 -13.63
N ALA A 43 23.15 -15.56 -13.67
CA ALA A 43 23.90 -16.70 -14.20
C ALA A 43 24.01 -16.69 -15.74
N GLU A 44 23.04 -16.09 -16.45
CA GLU A 44 22.94 -16.15 -17.92
C GLU A 44 23.38 -14.87 -18.63
N ILE A 45 23.42 -13.73 -17.95
CA ILE A 45 23.62 -12.42 -18.58
C ILE A 45 24.97 -12.27 -19.26
N GLY A 46 25.97 -13.07 -18.88
CA GLY A 46 27.32 -13.03 -19.47
C GLY A 46 28.10 -11.75 -19.18
N LEU A 47 27.58 -10.90 -18.28
CA LEU A 47 28.20 -9.68 -17.77
C LEU A 47 28.49 -9.84 -16.29
N LYS A 48 29.50 -9.13 -15.78
CA LYS A 48 29.67 -8.96 -14.33
C LYS A 48 28.36 -8.41 -13.76
N SER A 49 27.86 -9.03 -12.72
CA SER A 49 26.61 -8.58 -12.11
C SER A 49 26.59 -8.81 -10.62
N VAL A 50 25.87 -7.94 -9.93
CA VAL A 50 25.64 -8.02 -8.49
C VAL A 50 24.16 -7.89 -8.19
N PHE A 51 23.74 -8.55 -7.11
CA PHE A 51 22.37 -8.54 -6.64
C PHE A 51 22.25 -7.70 -5.38
N TYR A 52 21.29 -6.79 -5.37
CA TYR A 52 20.87 -6.02 -4.21
C TYR A 52 19.38 -6.21 -3.95
N SER A 53 19.01 -6.68 -2.75
CA SER A 53 17.61 -6.85 -2.35
C SER A 53 17.18 -5.70 -1.45
N GLY A 54 16.18 -4.92 -1.87
CA GLY A 54 15.58 -3.87 -1.06
C GLY A 54 15.07 -4.38 0.28
N ASP A 55 14.55 -5.62 0.32
CA ASP A 55 14.06 -6.24 1.55
C ASP A 55 15.08 -6.26 2.69
N TRP A 56 16.39 -6.29 2.40
CA TRP A 56 17.44 -6.22 3.43
C TRP A 56 17.33 -4.96 4.31
N ARG A 57 16.76 -3.88 3.78
CA ARG A 57 16.54 -2.59 4.44
C ARG A 57 15.11 -2.40 4.94
N PHE A 58 14.33 -3.46 5.16
CA PHE A 58 13.10 -3.33 5.95
C PHE A 58 13.38 -2.71 7.32
N LYS A 59 12.55 -1.75 7.75
CA LYS A 59 12.72 -1.07 9.05
C LYS A 59 12.53 -2.03 10.23
N LEU A 60 11.45 -2.81 10.18
CA LEU A 60 11.05 -3.75 11.22
C LEU A 60 11.15 -5.20 10.74
N ASP A 61 11.46 -6.11 11.67
CA ASP A 61 11.30 -7.54 11.43
C ASP A 61 9.81 -7.96 11.31
N SER A 62 9.56 -9.23 11.00
CA SER A 62 8.21 -9.75 10.76
C SER A 62 7.32 -9.68 12.00
N GLU A 63 7.85 -9.91 13.19
CA GLU A 63 7.08 -9.93 14.43
C GLU A 63 6.84 -8.52 14.96
N GLN A 64 7.88 -7.69 14.96
CA GLN A 64 7.82 -6.26 15.29
C GLN A 64 6.80 -5.55 14.40
N ARG A 65 6.79 -5.83 13.09
CA ARG A 65 5.82 -5.23 12.17
C ARG A 65 4.39 -5.66 12.47
N ARG A 66 4.15 -6.93 12.82
CA ARG A 66 2.81 -7.38 13.23
C ARG A 66 2.33 -6.64 14.48
N ARG A 67 3.18 -6.53 15.50
CA ARG A 67 2.87 -5.78 16.73
C ARG A 67 2.59 -4.31 16.43
N TRP A 68 3.45 -3.67 15.65
CA TRP A 68 3.28 -2.28 15.24
C TRP A 68 1.98 -2.05 14.46
N LEU A 69 1.63 -2.92 13.50
CA LEU A 69 0.36 -2.82 12.77
C LEU A 69 -0.84 -2.97 13.71
N ARG A 70 -0.76 -3.85 14.72
CA ARG A 70 -1.82 -4.01 15.72
C ARG A 70 -1.94 -2.78 16.63
N GLU A 71 -0.82 -2.23 17.10
CA GLU A 71 -0.82 -0.97 17.86
C GLU A 71 -1.44 0.18 17.05
N LYS A 72 -1.12 0.26 15.75
CA LYS A 72 -1.68 1.27 14.84
C LYS A 72 -3.16 1.07 14.57
N TRP A 73 -3.62 -0.18 14.45
CA TRP A 73 -5.03 -0.52 14.42
C TRP A 73 -5.77 -0.03 15.67
N LEU A 74 -5.25 -0.34 16.86
CA LEU A 74 -5.85 0.10 18.13
C LEU A 74 -5.86 1.63 18.30
N SER A 75 -4.96 2.33 17.61
CA SER A 75 -4.89 3.80 17.62
C SER A 75 -5.91 4.47 16.68
N GLY A 76 -6.58 3.69 15.83
CA GLY A 76 -7.59 4.17 14.89
C GLY A 76 -7.29 3.81 13.42
N LEU A 77 -8.33 3.82 12.60
CA LEU A 77 -8.27 3.41 11.19
C LEU A 77 -7.24 4.21 10.38
N ASP A 78 -7.16 5.54 10.56
CA ASP A 78 -6.21 6.38 9.81
C ASP A 78 -4.74 6.01 10.07
N GLU A 79 -4.39 5.76 11.34
CA GLU A 79 -3.05 5.35 11.73
C GLU A 79 -2.71 3.97 11.18
N TYR A 80 -3.69 3.06 11.17
CA TYR A 80 -3.57 1.76 10.53
C TYR A 80 -3.34 1.87 9.02
N LEU A 81 -4.16 2.65 8.31
CA LEU A 81 -4.05 2.85 6.86
C LEU A 81 -2.68 3.43 6.46
N ARG A 82 -2.14 4.35 7.26
CA ARG A 82 -0.77 4.84 7.08
C ARG A 82 0.27 3.75 7.33
N ALA A 83 0.06 2.94 8.36
CA ALA A 83 1.03 1.92 8.75
C ALA A 83 1.12 0.77 7.74
N ILE A 84 0.02 0.40 7.09
CA ILE A 84 0.00 -0.64 6.06
C ILE A 84 0.51 -0.15 4.69
N ASN A 85 0.65 1.16 4.49
CA ASN A 85 1.25 1.71 3.28
C ASN A 85 2.71 1.27 3.19
N GLN A 86 3.00 0.37 2.25
CA GLN A 86 4.30 -0.28 2.17
C GLN A 86 5.44 0.66 1.78
N PHE A 87 5.15 1.83 1.18
CA PHE A 87 6.18 2.84 0.93
C PHE A 87 6.89 3.31 2.22
N THR A 88 6.31 3.04 3.39
CA THR A 88 6.91 3.36 4.69
C THR A 88 7.73 2.20 5.29
N TRP A 89 7.64 0.98 4.74
CA TRP A 89 8.18 -0.24 5.36
C TRP A 89 9.69 -0.40 5.16
N TRP A 90 10.22 0.09 4.04
CA TRP A 90 11.65 0.10 3.76
C TRP A 90 12.31 1.40 4.19
N ASP A 91 13.59 1.31 4.53
CA ASP A 91 14.48 2.45 4.72
C ASP A 91 15.07 2.85 3.37
N PHE A 92 14.28 3.60 2.58
CA PHE A 92 14.66 3.99 1.22
C PHE A 92 15.89 4.89 1.18
N GLU A 93 16.10 5.75 2.18
CA GLU A 93 17.32 6.57 2.27
C GLU A 93 18.57 5.69 2.30
N LYS A 94 18.57 4.61 3.12
CA LYS A 94 19.67 3.66 3.14
C LYS A 94 19.79 2.83 1.86
N ILE A 95 18.66 2.47 1.24
CA ILE A 95 18.68 1.80 -0.06
C ILE A 95 19.36 2.70 -1.10
N TYR A 96 18.99 3.98 -1.18
CA TYR A 96 19.53 4.90 -2.17
C TYR A 96 21.02 5.13 -1.94
N ALA A 97 21.44 5.29 -0.67
CA ALA A 97 22.85 5.38 -0.32
C ALA A 97 23.64 4.13 -0.74
N ASP A 98 23.10 2.93 -0.48
CA ASP A 98 23.73 1.67 -0.89
C ASP A 98 23.87 1.56 -2.41
N LEU A 99 22.81 1.90 -3.16
CA LEU A 99 22.83 1.84 -4.63
C LEU A 99 23.79 2.88 -5.22
N ASP A 100 23.84 4.09 -4.66
CA ASP A 100 24.80 5.13 -5.08
C ASP A 100 26.25 4.68 -4.79
N ASP A 101 26.51 4.01 -3.67
CA ASP A 101 27.84 3.43 -3.39
C ASP A 101 28.20 2.32 -4.38
N LEU A 102 27.27 1.42 -4.70
CA LEU A 102 27.50 0.36 -5.70
C LEU A 102 27.77 0.95 -7.10
N LEU A 103 27.02 1.97 -7.51
CA LEU A 103 27.23 2.70 -8.78
C LEU A 103 28.61 3.38 -8.84
N ARG A 104 29.16 3.78 -7.69
CA ARG A 104 30.52 4.33 -7.55
C ARG A 104 31.60 3.25 -7.43
N GLY A 105 31.24 1.97 -7.57
CA GLY A 105 32.17 0.85 -7.45
C GLY A 105 32.67 0.61 -6.03
N LYS A 106 31.88 1.00 -5.02
CA LYS A 106 32.15 0.68 -3.60
C LYS A 106 31.32 -0.52 -3.15
N PRO A 107 31.88 -1.43 -2.33
CA PRO A 107 31.13 -2.53 -1.78
C PRO A 107 30.15 -2.04 -0.71
N VAL A 108 29.03 -2.74 -0.55
CA VAL A 108 28.03 -2.44 0.50
C VAL A 108 28.04 -3.55 1.54
N ILE A 109 28.04 -3.16 2.82
CA ILE A 109 27.94 -4.08 3.95
C ILE A 109 26.71 -3.70 4.78
N ILE A 110 25.76 -4.62 4.88
CA ILE A 110 24.55 -4.44 5.67
C ILE A 110 24.61 -5.40 6.85
N LYS A 111 24.77 -4.84 8.05
CA LYS A 111 24.63 -5.59 9.31
C LYS A 111 23.16 -5.60 9.73
N ASN A 112 22.71 -6.71 10.33
CA ASN A 112 21.31 -6.88 10.77
C ASN A 112 20.29 -6.62 9.64
N ALA A 113 20.62 -7.04 8.42
CA ALA A 113 19.70 -7.07 7.30
C ALA A 113 18.51 -7.98 7.62
N TYR A 114 17.36 -7.65 7.05
CA TYR A 114 16.19 -8.53 7.13
C TYR A 114 16.41 -9.80 6.31
N ASP A 115 16.23 -10.93 6.97
CA ASP A 115 16.21 -12.25 6.38
C ASP A 115 14.76 -12.63 6.03
N ARG A 116 14.50 -12.88 4.74
CA ARG A 116 13.16 -13.26 4.26
C ARG A 116 12.73 -14.65 4.74
N GLU A 117 13.69 -15.56 4.87
CA GLU A 117 13.44 -16.94 5.27
C GLU A 117 13.00 -16.99 6.72
N THR A 118 13.82 -16.45 7.63
CA THR A 118 13.49 -16.43 9.06
C THR A 118 12.51 -15.33 9.45
N GLY A 119 12.43 -14.25 8.69
CA GLY A 119 11.63 -13.06 8.99
C GLY A 119 12.24 -12.17 10.07
N LYS A 120 13.50 -12.37 10.43
CA LYS A 120 14.24 -11.64 11.47
C LYS A 120 15.26 -10.68 10.86
N LYS A 121 15.71 -9.69 11.64
CA LYS A 121 16.80 -8.78 11.26
C LYS A 121 18.12 -9.21 11.88
N ASN A 122 18.72 -10.24 11.32
CA ASN A 122 19.93 -10.88 11.83
C ASN A 122 20.92 -11.30 10.73
N LEU A 123 20.59 -11.04 9.45
CA LEU A 123 21.45 -11.42 8.34
C LEU A 123 22.57 -10.39 8.17
N ASN A 124 23.80 -10.86 7.95
CA ASN A 124 24.90 -9.99 7.54
C ASN A 124 25.14 -10.18 6.05
N VAL A 125 24.96 -9.12 5.28
CA VAL A 125 25.06 -9.13 3.82
C VAL A 125 26.26 -8.30 3.40
N LYS A 126 27.04 -8.84 2.46
CA LYS A 126 28.07 -8.11 1.73
C LYS A 126 27.79 -8.19 0.24
N VAL A 127 27.59 -7.03 -0.39
CA VAL A 127 27.50 -6.90 -1.84
C VAL A 127 28.86 -6.42 -2.34
N GLN A 128 29.44 -7.18 -3.27
CA GLN A 128 30.73 -6.83 -3.87
C GLN A 128 30.58 -5.60 -4.78
N SER A 129 31.65 -4.83 -4.92
CA SER A 129 31.66 -3.75 -5.91
C SER A 129 31.85 -4.27 -7.32
N ILE A 130 31.28 -3.55 -8.29
CA ILE A 130 31.59 -3.70 -9.70
C ILE A 130 31.91 -2.32 -10.29
N ARG A 131 32.86 -2.26 -11.21
CA ARG A 131 33.21 -1.03 -11.95
C ARG A 131 32.52 -0.95 -13.31
N ASP A 132 32.11 -2.11 -13.81
CA ASP A 132 31.51 -2.37 -15.10
C ASP A 132 30.55 -3.56 -14.94
N GLY A 133 29.38 -3.51 -15.58
CA GLY A 133 28.38 -4.58 -15.50
C GLY A 133 27.02 -4.10 -14.99
N VAL A 134 26.27 -5.02 -14.38
CA VAL A 134 24.86 -4.84 -14.03
C VAL A 134 24.62 -4.95 -12.53
N ILE A 135 23.97 -3.96 -11.94
CA ILE A 135 23.45 -4.00 -10.58
C ILE A 135 21.96 -4.32 -10.69
N PHE A 136 21.57 -5.51 -10.25
CA PHE A 136 20.15 -5.87 -10.13
C PHE A 136 19.63 -5.44 -8.76
N TYR A 137 18.73 -4.47 -8.75
CA TYR A 137 18.02 -4.03 -7.56
C TYR A 137 16.61 -4.65 -7.52
N GLU A 138 16.36 -5.58 -6.61
CA GLU A 138 15.07 -6.27 -6.47
C GLU A 138 14.27 -5.79 -5.27
N SER A 139 12.98 -5.49 -5.47
CA SER A 139 12.01 -5.18 -4.42
C SER A 139 10.58 -5.29 -4.96
N CYS A 140 9.57 -5.47 -4.09
CA CYS A 140 8.17 -5.29 -4.52
C CYS A 140 7.90 -3.85 -4.98
N ILE A 141 8.41 -2.88 -4.21
CA ILE A 141 8.36 -1.44 -4.49
C ILE A 141 9.80 -0.94 -4.55
N LEU A 142 10.23 -0.44 -5.70
CA LEU A 142 11.62 0.00 -5.92
C LEU A 142 11.92 1.36 -5.26
N GLY A 143 10.90 2.08 -4.80
CA GLY A 143 11.03 3.37 -4.13
C GLY A 143 10.23 4.46 -4.83
N GLY A 144 10.58 5.70 -4.54
CA GLY A 144 9.96 6.89 -5.12
C GLY A 144 10.47 7.22 -6.53
N VAL A 145 9.95 8.31 -7.08
CA VAL A 145 10.31 8.81 -8.43
C VAL A 145 11.82 9.00 -8.59
N GLU A 146 12.49 9.53 -7.57
CA GLU A 146 13.94 9.83 -7.58
C GLU A 146 14.81 8.63 -7.94
N ILE A 147 14.52 7.44 -7.39
CA ILE A 147 15.30 6.24 -7.70
C ILE A 147 14.89 5.65 -9.05
N LEU A 148 13.60 5.71 -9.41
CA LEU A 148 13.10 5.22 -10.70
C LEU A 148 13.70 5.99 -11.88
N GLU A 149 13.94 7.30 -11.72
CA GLU A 149 14.65 8.11 -12.70
C GLU A 149 16.09 7.64 -12.91
N LYS A 150 16.77 7.21 -11.84
CA LYS A 150 18.14 6.68 -11.88
C LYS A 150 18.24 5.27 -12.49
N LEU A 151 17.15 4.49 -12.48
CA LEU A 151 17.13 3.16 -13.10
C LEU A 151 17.28 3.28 -14.62
N ASP A 152 18.15 2.46 -15.19
CA ASP A 152 18.34 2.35 -16.64
C ASP A 152 17.24 1.50 -17.28
N LEU A 153 16.73 0.52 -16.54
CA LEU A 153 15.67 -0.38 -16.96
C LEU A 153 14.89 -0.90 -15.74
N VAL A 154 13.61 -1.21 -15.94
CA VAL A 154 12.77 -1.86 -14.94
C VAL A 154 12.20 -3.15 -15.52
N VAL A 155 12.50 -4.28 -14.88
CA VAL A 155 11.91 -5.58 -15.18
C VAL A 155 10.74 -5.81 -14.22
N VAL A 156 9.54 -5.91 -14.76
CA VAL A 156 8.34 -6.26 -14.01
C VAL A 156 8.09 -7.75 -14.16
N VAL A 157 8.06 -8.47 -13.04
CA VAL A 157 7.73 -9.89 -12.98
C VAL A 157 6.23 -10.03 -12.73
N ASN A 158 5.52 -10.46 -13.77
CA ASN A 158 4.08 -10.64 -13.81
C ASN A 158 3.74 -12.13 -13.85
N ASP A 159 3.38 -12.67 -12.69
CA ASP A 159 2.93 -14.04 -12.52
C ASP A 159 1.50 -14.02 -11.98
N PRO A 160 0.66 -15.04 -12.27
CA PRO A 160 -0.72 -15.06 -11.80
C PRO A 160 -0.84 -14.90 -10.29
N ASP A 161 -1.78 -14.08 -9.84
CA ASP A 161 -2.05 -13.78 -8.42
C ASP A 161 -2.20 -15.01 -7.55
N ARG A 162 -2.91 -16.03 -8.05
CA ARG A 162 -3.09 -17.30 -7.35
C ARG A 162 -1.76 -18.02 -7.14
N ALA A 163 -0.85 -17.99 -8.12
CA ALA A 163 0.47 -18.58 -7.98
C ALA A 163 1.33 -17.78 -6.98
N CYS A 164 1.26 -16.45 -7.02
CA CYS A 164 1.91 -15.58 -6.06
C CYS A 164 1.44 -15.89 -4.62
N LEU A 165 0.12 -15.96 -4.39
CA LEU A 165 -0.47 -16.28 -3.10
C LEU A 165 -0.07 -17.67 -2.61
N ASN A 166 -0.13 -18.70 -3.46
CA ASN A 166 0.27 -20.06 -3.09
C ASN A 166 1.72 -20.11 -2.59
N ARG A 167 2.65 -19.45 -3.29
CA ARG A 167 4.06 -19.37 -2.86
C ARG A 167 4.23 -18.63 -1.54
N ILE A 168 3.42 -17.59 -1.29
CA ILE A 168 3.42 -16.90 0.01
C ILE A 168 2.90 -17.83 1.10
N ILE A 169 1.82 -18.58 0.85
CA ILE A 169 1.25 -19.54 1.79
C ILE A 169 2.29 -20.60 2.14
N GLU A 170 2.87 -21.26 1.14
CA GLU A 170 3.90 -22.28 1.34
C GLU A 170 5.05 -21.76 2.21
N ARG A 171 5.61 -20.58 1.86
CA ARG A 171 6.73 -19.98 2.59
C ARG A 171 6.39 -19.54 4.01
N ASP A 172 5.23 -18.92 4.22
CA ASP A 172 4.88 -18.28 5.50
C ASP A 172 4.06 -19.20 6.42
N SER A 173 3.57 -20.35 5.95
CA SER A 173 2.73 -21.30 6.69
C SER A 173 3.33 -21.78 8.01
N ALA A 174 4.66 -21.93 8.10
CA ALA A 174 5.34 -22.34 9.31
C ALA A 174 5.29 -21.30 10.45
N ARG A 175 4.96 -20.04 10.15
CA ARG A 175 5.05 -18.90 11.08
C ARG A 175 3.77 -18.07 11.20
N ARG A 176 2.78 -18.31 10.34
CA ARG A 176 1.54 -17.53 10.24
C ARG A 176 0.37 -18.44 9.89
N ASN A 177 -0.81 -18.11 10.42
CA ASN A 177 -2.05 -18.75 10.01
C ASN A 177 -2.52 -18.21 8.64
N LEU A 178 -3.45 -18.91 7.99
CA LEU A 178 -3.97 -18.52 6.67
C LEU A 178 -4.64 -17.13 6.65
N PRO A 179 -5.48 -16.75 7.63
CA PRO A 179 -6.02 -15.39 7.71
C PRO A 179 -4.95 -14.28 7.73
N ASP A 180 -3.88 -14.44 8.52
CA ASP A 180 -2.76 -13.49 8.58
C ASP A 180 -2.05 -13.37 7.23
N ILE A 181 -1.90 -14.49 6.52
CA ILE A 181 -1.29 -14.53 5.20
C ILE A 181 -2.17 -13.84 4.16
N ALA A 182 -3.48 -14.09 4.18
CA ALA A 182 -4.44 -13.44 3.30
C ALA A 182 -4.53 -11.93 3.55
N ALA A 183 -4.60 -11.50 4.81
CA ALA A 183 -4.60 -10.08 5.17
C ALA A 183 -3.31 -9.39 4.71
N ARG A 184 -2.16 -10.03 4.93
CA ARG A 184 -0.88 -9.55 4.40
C ARG A 184 -0.93 -9.39 2.88
N TYR A 185 -1.41 -10.40 2.16
CA TYR A 185 -1.46 -10.39 0.70
C TYR A 185 -2.29 -9.21 0.16
N LEU A 186 -3.46 -8.96 0.75
CA LEU A 186 -4.31 -7.83 0.37
C LEU A 186 -3.64 -6.47 0.67
N ILE A 187 -3.02 -6.33 1.84
CA ILE A 187 -2.26 -5.12 2.23
C ILE A 187 -1.14 -4.84 1.23
N THR A 188 -0.36 -5.86 0.87
CA THR A 188 0.75 -5.68 -0.06
C THR A 188 0.24 -5.34 -1.46
N THR A 189 -0.80 -6.04 -1.92
CA THR A 189 -1.41 -5.81 -3.23
C THR A 189 -1.87 -4.35 -3.41
N TYR A 190 -2.45 -3.74 -2.36
CA TYR A 190 -2.87 -2.35 -2.40
C TYR A 190 -1.72 -1.39 -2.74
N SER A 191 -0.60 -1.47 -2.00
CA SER A 191 0.55 -0.58 -2.23
C SER A 191 1.29 -0.92 -3.53
N GLU A 192 1.37 -2.20 -3.87
CA GLU A 192 1.99 -2.69 -5.10
C GLU A 192 1.23 -2.20 -6.34
N ASN A 193 -0.10 -2.14 -6.31
CA ASN A 193 -0.91 -1.63 -7.42
C ASN A 193 -0.65 -0.14 -7.68
N ILE A 194 -0.61 0.68 -6.63
CA ILE A 194 -0.26 2.12 -6.74
C ILE A 194 1.13 2.29 -7.37
N PHE A 195 2.09 1.46 -6.97
CA PHE A 195 3.43 1.48 -7.53
C PHE A 195 3.47 1.06 -9.01
N LEU A 196 2.76 -0.01 -9.37
CA LEU A 196 2.65 -0.47 -10.76
C LEU A 196 1.98 0.56 -11.66
N GLU A 197 0.92 1.25 -11.19
CA GLU A 197 0.30 2.37 -11.92
C GLU A 197 1.31 3.48 -12.16
N THR A 198 2.11 3.82 -11.15
CA THR A 198 3.15 4.85 -11.28
C THR A 198 4.19 4.47 -12.33
N LEU A 199 4.63 3.21 -12.35
CA LEU A 199 5.56 2.71 -13.37
C LEU A 199 4.98 2.78 -14.77
N LEU A 200 3.75 2.29 -14.96
CA LEU A 200 3.09 2.27 -16.25
C LEU A 200 2.86 3.69 -16.80
N ASN A 201 2.46 4.62 -15.93
CA ASN A 201 2.11 5.99 -16.34
C ASN A 201 3.32 6.89 -16.59
N ARG A 202 4.45 6.67 -15.89
CA ARG A 202 5.60 7.60 -15.91
C ARG A 202 6.90 7.03 -16.46
N PHE A 203 7.04 5.71 -16.50
CA PHE A 203 8.31 5.05 -16.82
C PHE A 203 8.12 3.90 -17.83
N SER A 204 7.05 3.94 -18.64
CA SER A 204 6.70 2.89 -19.62
C SER A 204 7.80 2.62 -20.64
N ASP A 205 8.59 3.63 -20.99
CA ASP A 205 9.75 3.55 -21.88
C ASP A 205 10.87 2.66 -21.31
N LYS A 206 10.99 2.57 -19.99
CA LYS A 206 12.01 1.77 -19.28
C LYS A 206 11.58 0.33 -18.97
N LEU A 207 10.35 -0.06 -19.30
CA LEU A 207 9.80 -1.35 -18.84
C LEU A 207 10.18 -2.52 -19.76
N LEU A 208 10.49 -3.64 -19.13
CA LEU A 208 10.35 -4.99 -19.69
C LEU A 208 9.45 -5.81 -18.77
N VAL A 209 8.53 -6.57 -19.33
CA VAL A 209 7.62 -7.41 -18.53
C VAL A 209 7.84 -8.88 -18.88
N CYS A 210 7.89 -9.72 -17.85
CA CYS A 210 8.09 -11.15 -18.01
C CYS A 210 7.41 -11.95 -16.89
N ASP A 211 7.23 -13.25 -17.10
CA ASP A 211 6.80 -14.17 -16.04
C ASP A 211 7.98 -14.63 -15.16
N SER A 212 7.71 -15.43 -14.12
CA SER A 212 8.74 -15.99 -13.23
C SER A 212 9.72 -16.97 -13.91
N ASN A 213 9.40 -17.40 -15.14
CA ASN A 213 10.24 -18.24 -15.98
C ASN A 213 11.02 -17.41 -17.02
N GLY A 214 10.96 -16.07 -16.93
CA GLY A 214 11.69 -15.15 -17.81
C GLY A 214 11.16 -15.10 -19.24
N LYS A 215 9.94 -15.59 -19.50
CA LYS A 215 9.25 -15.41 -20.78
C LYS A 215 8.66 -14.00 -20.83
N LEU A 216 8.87 -13.28 -21.94
CA LEU A 216 8.31 -11.93 -22.11
C LEU A 216 6.77 -12.00 -22.15
N GLY A 217 6.13 -10.96 -21.63
CA GLY A 217 4.67 -10.91 -21.52
C GLY A 217 4.13 -9.49 -21.41
N GLU A 218 2.89 -9.39 -20.98
CA GLU A 218 2.15 -8.13 -20.85
C GLU A 218 2.23 -7.58 -19.43
N PHE A 219 2.06 -6.25 -19.32
CA PHE A 219 2.00 -5.57 -18.03
C PHE A 219 0.84 -6.12 -17.17
N PRO A 220 1.02 -6.30 -15.85
CA PRO A 220 -0.03 -6.85 -14.99
C PRO A 220 -1.31 -6.02 -15.04
N GLU A 221 -2.46 -6.70 -15.06
CA GLU A 221 -3.74 -6.05 -14.86
C GLU A 221 -3.80 -5.48 -13.44
N ILE A 222 -4.07 -4.17 -13.34
CA ILE A 222 -4.11 -3.48 -12.05
C ILE A 222 -5.56 -3.42 -11.57
N GLN A 223 -5.93 -4.38 -10.73
CA GLN A 223 -7.24 -4.35 -10.08
C GLN A 223 -7.28 -3.27 -8.98
N ARG A 224 -8.31 -2.43 -8.98
CA ARG A 224 -8.52 -1.48 -7.87
C ARG A 224 -8.90 -2.26 -6.62
N VAL A 225 -7.99 -2.31 -5.65
CA VAL A 225 -8.30 -2.82 -4.31
C VAL A 225 -9.04 -1.70 -3.57
N SER A 226 -10.36 -1.72 -3.63
CA SER A 226 -11.24 -0.74 -2.94
C SER A 226 -11.40 -1.05 -1.45
N GLN A 227 -10.97 -2.22 -1.00
CA GLN A 227 -11.12 -2.68 0.37
C GLN A 227 -9.79 -3.16 0.92
N ILE A 228 -9.28 -2.43 1.89
CA ILE A 228 -8.13 -2.84 2.68
C ILE A 228 -8.65 -3.71 3.83
N PRO A 229 -8.05 -4.89 4.08
CA PRO A 229 -8.48 -5.73 5.20
C PRO A 229 -8.24 -4.98 6.51
N VAL A 230 -9.31 -4.78 7.27
CA VAL A 230 -9.21 -4.45 8.68
C VAL A 230 -9.03 -5.76 9.46
N PRO A 231 -8.19 -5.80 10.51
CA PRO A 231 -8.06 -6.99 11.34
C PRO A 231 -9.44 -7.39 11.88
N ILE A 232 -9.96 -8.54 11.43
CA ILE A 232 -11.25 -9.11 11.88
C ILE A 232 -11.16 -9.52 13.38
N THR A 233 -9.94 -9.70 13.87
CA THR A 233 -9.64 -10.23 15.20
C THR A 233 -9.41 -9.10 16.19
N GLU A 234 -10.51 -8.46 16.54
CA GLU A 234 -10.85 -7.99 17.89
C GLU A 234 -12.07 -7.11 17.64
N VAL A 235 -13.25 -7.69 17.85
CA VAL A 235 -14.39 -6.87 18.27
C VAL A 235 -13.92 -6.24 19.56
N SER A 236 -13.28 -5.07 19.44
CA SER A 236 -12.93 -4.26 20.59
C SER A 236 -14.23 -4.13 21.39
N ASP A 237 -14.16 -4.32 22.71
CA ASP A 237 -15.34 -4.22 23.60
C ASP A 237 -16.12 -2.90 23.38
N VAL A 238 -15.51 -1.93 22.68
CA VAL A 238 -16.14 -0.77 22.04
C VAL A 238 -17.49 -1.13 21.37
N HIS A 239 -17.55 -2.13 20.48
CA HIS A 239 -18.80 -2.44 19.75
C HIS A 239 -19.91 -2.99 20.66
N ARG A 240 -19.55 -3.65 21.78
CA ARG A 240 -20.51 -4.12 22.78
C ARG A 240 -21.05 -3.01 23.69
N ARG A 241 -20.43 -1.82 23.68
CA ARG A 241 -20.81 -0.67 24.49
C ARG A 241 -21.47 0.46 23.69
N CYS A 242 -21.49 0.35 22.36
CA CYS A 242 -22.10 1.38 21.51
C CYS A 242 -23.63 1.32 21.58
N LYS A 243 -24.25 2.50 21.71
CA LYS A 243 -25.72 2.65 21.72
C LYS A 243 -26.34 2.41 20.35
N GLY A 244 -25.59 2.67 19.29
CA GLY A 244 -26.00 2.50 17.91
C GLY A 244 -24.94 3.04 16.94
N THR A 245 -25.24 2.97 15.65
CA THR A 245 -24.39 3.51 14.59
C THR A 245 -25.08 4.68 13.90
N ILE A 246 -24.35 5.76 13.66
CA ILE A 246 -24.84 6.91 12.88
C ILE A 246 -24.03 6.97 11.59
N PHE A 247 -24.73 6.79 10.46
CA PHE A 247 -24.20 7.05 9.13
C PHE A 247 -24.42 8.52 8.79
N ILE A 248 -23.34 9.25 8.51
CA ILE A 248 -23.39 10.68 8.22
C ILE A 248 -22.73 10.93 6.88
N ASP A 249 -23.42 11.61 5.98
CA ASP A 249 -22.80 12.08 4.74
C ASP A 249 -21.78 13.20 5.06
N LEU A 250 -20.67 13.25 4.35
CA LEU A 250 -19.64 14.26 4.61
C LEU A 250 -20.00 15.59 3.92
N ASP A 251 -20.06 15.56 2.59
CA ASP A 251 -20.17 16.74 1.73
C ASP A 251 -21.60 17.26 1.66
N GLY A 252 -21.82 18.49 2.13
CA GLY A 252 -23.15 19.11 2.20
C GLY A 252 -23.92 18.80 3.48
N THR A 253 -23.31 18.08 4.42
CA THR A 253 -23.92 17.72 5.71
C THR A 253 -23.04 18.10 6.90
N LEU A 254 -21.74 17.80 6.84
CA LEU A 254 -20.77 18.20 7.88
C LEU A 254 -19.87 19.33 7.43
N ILE A 255 -19.49 19.29 6.15
CA ILE A 255 -18.71 20.32 5.48
C ILE A 255 -19.51 20.86 4.31
N LYS A 256 -19.21 22.08 3.89
CA LYS A 256 -19.87 22.71 2.75
C LYS A 256 -19.62 21.89 1.48
N HIS A 257 -20.67 21.63 0.72
CA HIS A 257 -20.58 20.91 -0.55
C HIS A 257 -19.84 21.75 -1.61
N VAL A 258 -18.79 21.18 -2.18
CA VAL A 258 -18.06 21.76 -3.32
C VAL A 258 -18.19 20.82 -4.52
N PRO A 259 -18.66 21.28 -5.70
CA PRO A 259 -18.84 20.42 -6.87
C PRO A 259 -17.55 19.74 -7.34
N VAL A 260 -16.42 20.43 -7.22
CA VAL A 260 -15.09 19.91 -7.56
C VAL A 260 -14.18 20.11 -6.34
N PRO A 261 -14.12 19.12 -5.44
CA PRO A 261 -13.37 19.25 -4.21
C PRO A 261 -11.86 19.18 -4.43
N SER A 262 -11.09 19.89 -3.60
CA SER A 262 -9.63 19.83 -3.63
C SER A 262 -9.11 18.46 -3.16
N GLU A 263 -7.93 18.06 -3.63
CA GLU A 263 -7.29 16.80 -3.21
C GLU A 263 -6.66 16.90 -1.81
N THR A 264 -6.21 18.10 -1.43
CA THR A 264 -5.53 18.39 -0.17
C THR A 264 -6.49 18.70 0.98
N GLY A 265 -7.76 19.04 0.66
CA GLY A 265 -8.76 19.46 1.63
C GLY A 265 -8.68 20.95 2.00
N ASP A 266 -7.95 21.77 1.24
CA ASP A 266 -7.81 23.20 1.51
C ASP A 266 -9.13 23.99 1.37
N ASP A 267 -10.07 23.42 0.61
CA ASP A 267 -11.43 23.94 0.40
C ASP A 267 -12.43 23.57 1.51
N ILE A 268 -12.02 22.78 2.50
CA ILE A 268 -12.91 22.28 3.55
C ILE A 268 -13.37 23.42 4.45
N GLN A 269 -14.68 23.67 4.42
CA GLN A 269 -15.38 24.58 5.33
C GLN A 269 -16.37 23.77 6.16
N VAL A 270 -16.17 23.72 7.48
CA VAL A 270 -17.04 22.99 8.40
C VAL A 270 -18.33 23.78 8.62
N LEU A 271 -19.48 23.10 8.55
CA LEU A 271 -20.78 23.71 8.80
C LEU A 271 -20.99 23.95 10.30
N ASP A 272 -21.79 24.99 10.63
CA ASP A 272 -22.01 25.41 12.02
C ASP A 272 -22.58 24.27 12.90
N GLY A 273 -22.02 24.12 14.10
CA GLY A 273 -22.42 23.11 15.07
C GLY A 273 -22.01 21.66 14.75
N THR A 274 -21.31 21.41 13.64
CA THR A 274 -20.88 20.05 13.26
C THR A 274 -19.99 19.42 14.33
N ARG A 275 -18.97 20.14 14.79
CA ARG A 275 -17.97 19.61 15.73
C ARG A 275 -18.62 19.24 17.05
N GLU A 276 -19.37 20.17 17.62
CA GLU A 276 -20.06 20.00 18.90
C GLU A 276 -21.04 18.83 18.84
N LYS A 277 -21.73 18.67 17.70
CA LYS A 277 -22.69 17.60 17.51
C LYS A 277 -22.03 16.22 17.36
N LEU A 278 -20.93 16.11 16.62
CA LEU A 278 -20.15 14.87 16.55
C LEU A 278 -19.62 14.48 17.92
N GLU A 279 -19.09 15.44 18.68
CA GLU A 279 -18.62 15.21 20.05
C GLU A 279 -19.77 14.75 20.98
N GLU A 280 -20.94 15.38 20.88
CA GLU A 280 -22.14 14.96 21.61
C GLU A 280 -22.51 13.51 21.29
N PHE A 281 -22.54 13.13 20.01
CA PHE A 281 -22.87 11.77 19.59
C PHE A 281 -21.86 10.76 20.12
N ARG A 282 -20.56 11.05 20.05
CA ARG A 282 -19.51 10.18 20.62
C ARG A 282 -19.68 10.03 22.12
N LYS A 283 -19.91 11.13 22.86
CA LYS A 283 -20.13 11.09 24.32
C LYS A 283 -21.35 10.27 24.72
N LYS A 284 -22.38 10.25 23.87
CA LYS A 284 -23.57 9.39 24.03
C LYS A 284 -23.33 7.92 23.66
N GLY A 285 -22.13 7.57 23.19
CA GLY A 285 -21.75 6.21 22.86
C GLY A 285 -22.17 5.76 21.46
N TYR A 286 -22.40 6.67 20.52
CA TYR A 286 -22.65 6.29 19.13
C TYR A 286 -21.35 6.02 18.37
N TYR A 287 -21.39 5.02 17.50
CA TYR A 287 -20.34 4.74 16.52
C TYR A 287 -20.61 5.56 15.25
N LEU A 288 -19.65 6.38 14.82
CA LEU A 288 -19.83 7.34 13.73
C LEU A 288 -19.16 6.85 12.46
N ILE A 289 -19.98 6.63 11.42
CA ILE A 289 -19.51 6.26 10.08
C ILE A 289 -19.79 7.41 9.13
N LEU A 290 -18.73 8.04 8.65
CA LEU A 290 -18.82 9.03 7.59
C LEU A 290 -18.94 8.34 6.23
N THR A 291 -19.64 8.97 5.31
CA THR A 291 -19.88 8.46 3.97
C THR A 291 -19.68 9.58 2.96
N THR A 292 -19.02 9.30 1.84
CA THR A 292 -18.73 10.32 0.82
C THR A 292 -18.56 9.71 -0.57
N SER A 293 -18.86 10.50 -1.60
CA SER A 293 -18.50 10.18 -2.98
C SER A 293 -17.08 10.59 -3.34
N ARG A 294 -16.34 11.25 -2.44
CA ARG A 294 -14.94 11.61 -2.65
C ARG A 294 -14.13 10.33 -2.91
N PRO A 295 -13.19 10.37 -3.88
CA PRO A 295 -12.40 9.19 -4.19
C PRO A 295 -11.52 8.75 -3.02
N TYR A 296 -11.45 7.44 -2.75
CA TYR A 296 -10.67 6.92 -1.62
C TYR A 296 -9.19 7.34 -1.67
N HIS A 297 -8.57 7.31 -2.86
CA HIS A 297 -7.15 7.69 -3.02
C HIS A 297 -6.87 9.17 -2.66
N LYS A 298 -7.88 10.05 -2.65
CA LYS A 298 -7.76 11.46 -2.28
C LYS A 298 -8.11 11.73 -0.81
N ILE A 299 -8.66 10.74 -0.11
CA ILE A 299 -9.23 10.97 1.23
C ILE A 299 -8.15 11.26 2.28
N PHE A 300 -6.91 10.81 2.09
CA PHE A 300 -5.84 10.99 3.09
C PHE A 300 -5.53 12.46 3.42
N GLY A 301 -5.55 13.36 2.41
CA GLY A 301 -5.38 14.80 2.64
C GLY A 301 -6.55 15.38 3.42
N VAL A 302 -7.77 15.02 3.00
CA VAL A 302 -9.03 15.40 3.63
C VAL A 302 -9.10 14.96 5.11
N LEU A 303 -8.73 13.71 5.42
CA LEU A 303 -8.74 13.17 6.78
C LEU A 303 -7.84 13.96 7.73
N ASN A 304 -6.63 14.32 7.28
CA ASN A 304 -5.72 15.17 8.05
C ASN A 304 -6.36 16.52 8.38
N LYS A 305 -7.02 17.13 7.39
CA LYS A 305 -7.69 18.41 7.57
C LYS A 305 -8.88 18.27 8.54
N LEU A 306 -9.76 17.30 8.36
CA LEU A 306 -10.90 17.05 9.25
C LEU A 306 -10.43 16.85 10.70
N LYS A 307 -9.39 16.04 10.90
CA LYS A 307 -8.77 15.83 12.22
C LYS A 307 -8.21 17.12 12.81
N SER A 308 -7.52 17.94 12.02
CA SER A 308 -6.99 19.24 12.46
C SER A 308 -8.09 20.22 12.87
N LEU A 309 -9.30 20.05 12.33
CA LEU A 309 -10.50 20.83 12.66
C LEU A 309 -11.29 20.24 13.85
N GLY A 310 -10.77 19.19 14.48
CA GLY A 310 -11.38 18.55 15.64
C GLY A 310 -12.60 17.69 15.30
N MET A 311 -12.76 17.26 14.04
CA MET A 311 -13.79 16.30 13.66
C MET A 311 -13.32 14.89 13.95
N GLU A 312 -13.94 14.25 14.92
CA GLU A 312 -13.67 12.86 15.29
C GLU A 312 -14.82 11.94 14.86
N PHE A 313 -14.47 10.79 14.30
CA PHE A 313 -15.37 9.74 13.85
C PHE A 313 -14.62 8.40 13.84
N ASP A 314 -15.34 7.29 13.72
CA ASP A 314 -14.76 5.96 13.87
C ASP A 314 -14.39 5.32 12.53
N GLN A 315 -15.19 5.59 11.49
CA GLN A 315 -14.96 5.06 10.15
C GLN A 315 -15.39 6.05 9.07
N ILE A 316 -14.80 5.94 7.88
CA ILE A 316 -15.27 6.61 6.67
C ILE A 316 -15.42 5.59 5.51
N ILE A 317 -16.48 5.74 4.72
CA ILE A 317 -16.73 4.98 3.49
C ILE A 317 -16.66 5.96 2.32
N CYS A 318 -15.74 5.70 1.38
CA CYS A 318 -15.47 6.54 0.21
C CYS A 318 -15.98 5.88 -1.07
N ASP A 319 -15.75 6.54 -2.22
CA ASP A 319 -16.10 6.04 -3.57
C ASP A 319 -17.58 5.68 -3.74
N LEU A 320 -18.48 6.24 -2.91
CA LEU A 320 -19.91 6.02 -3.09
C LEU A 320 -20.41 6.73 -4.36
N PRO A 321 -21.28 6.09 -5.17
CA PRO A 321 -21.89 6.74 -6.31
C PRO A 321 -22.66 8.00 -5.90
N VAL A 322 -22.70 8.99 -6.81
CA VAL A 322 -23.57 10.15 -6.67
C VAL A 322 -25.02 9.71 -6.92
N GLY A 323 -25.91 9.99 -5.97
CA GLY A 323 -27.33 9.68 -6.10
C GLY A 323 -28.03 9.42 -4.76
N PRO A 324 -29.32 9.04 -4.81
CA PRO A 324 -30.06 8.64 -3.62
C PRO A 324 -29.43 7.45 -2.93
N ARG A 325 -29.48 7.44 -1.59
CA ARG A 325 -29.01 6.31 -0.77
C ARG A 325 -30.21 5.61 -0.16
N HIS A 326 -30.29 4.31 -0.39
CA HIS A 326 -31.31 3.46 0.20
C HIS A 326 -30.70 2.67 1.35
N MET A 327 -31.29 2.80 2.54
CA MET A 327 -30.90 2.05 3.73
C MET A 327 -31.87 0.89 3.91
N ILE A 328 -31.37 -0.33 3.77
CA ILE A 328 -32.14 -1.56 3.98
C ILE A 328 -31.59 -2.21 5.25
N ASN A 329 -32.43 -2.36 6.26
CA ASN A 329 -32.03 -2.89 7.57
C ASN A 329 -33.01 -3.96 8.06
N ASP A 330 -32.51 -4.89 8.86
CA ASP A 330 -33.36 -5.88 9.54
C ASP A 330 -34.23 -5.22 10.63
N MET A 331 -35.32 -5.90 10.97
CA MET A 331 -36.18 -5.56 12.10
C MET A 331 -36.08 -6.69 13.13
N LYS A 332 -36.05 -6.34 14.42
CA LYS A 332 -36.01 -7.31 15.51
C LYS A 332 -37.33 -7.25 16.27
N GLY A 333 -38.26 -8.13 15.92
CA GLY A 333 -39.66 -7.98 16.36
C GLY A 333 -40.24 -6.67 15.82
N ASP A 334 -40.84 -5.85 16.69
CA ASP A 334 -41.42 -4.54 16.34
C ASP A 334 -40.48 -3.35 16.62
N GLU A 335 -39.21 -3.61 16.92
CA GLU A 335 -38.23 -2.56 17.21
C GLU A 335 -37.80 -1.83 15.93
N VAL A 336 -37.99 -0.50 15.89
CA VAL A 336 -37.47 0.34 14.80
C VAL A 336 -35.95 0.44 14.91
N ARG A 337 -35.23 -0.25 14.03
CA ARG A 337 -33.76 -0.30 14.04
C ARG A 337 -33.09 0.73 13.11
N THR A 338 -33.88 1.53 12.40
CA THR A 338 -33.38 2.46 11.39
C THR A 338 -34.24 3.72 11.32
N ILE A 339 -33.58 4.87 11.41
CA ILE A 339 -34.20 6.19 11.31
C ILE A 339 -33.34 7.01 10.36
N ALA A 340 -33.97 7.64 9.38
CA ALA A 340 -33.31 8.53 8.43
C ALA A 340 -33.58 10.00 8.80
N HIS A 341 -32.50 10.77 9.00
CA HIS A 341 -32.58 12.22 9.16
C HIS A 341 -32.16 12.89 7.85
N VAL A 342 -33.13 13.40 7.10
CA VAL A 342 -32.89 14.08 5.83
C VAL A 342 -32.70 15.57 6.08
N LEU A 343 -31.57 16.10 5.61
CA LEU A 343 -31.20 17.51 5.75
C LEU A 343 -31.20 18.20 4.39
N LYS A 344 -31.46 19.51 4.38
CA LYS A 344 -31.15 20.32 3.19
C LYS A 344 -29.63 20.44 3.08
N ARG A 345 -29.13 20.44 1.84
CA ARG A 345 -27.70 20.62 1.56
C ARG A 345 -27.19 21.90 2.23
N ASP A 346 -26.05 21.79 2.90
CA ASP A 346 -25.35 22.82 3.64
C ASP A 346 -26.09 23.37 4.88
N GLU A 347 -27.17 22.72 5.34
CA GLU A 347 -27.89 23.14 6.56
C GLU A 347 -27.11 22.78 7.86
N GLY A 348 -26.26 21.76 7.81
CA GLY A 348 -25.52 21.27 8.97
C GLY A 348 -26.35 20.41 9.93
N ILE A 349 -25.66 19.75 10.88
CA ILE A 349 -26.28 18.76 11.78
C ILE A 349 -26.68 19.31 13.17
N LYS A 350 -26.46 20.60 13.42
CA LYS A 350 -26.64 21.24 14.74
C LYS A 350 -28.00 20.97 15.39
N LYS A 351 -29.07 20.91 14.58
CA LYS A 351 -30.46 20.75 15.05
C LYS A 351 -30.90 19.30 15.21
N ILE A 352 -30.09 18.32 14.77
CA ILE A 352 -30.44 16.91 14.85
C ILE A 352 -30.50 16.48 16.32
N LYS A 353 -31.53 15.71 16.67
CA LYS A 353 -31.70 15.11 18.00
C LYS A 353 -31.76 13.61 17.82
N ILE A 354 -30.86 12.91 18.50
CA ILE A 354 -30.82 11.45 18.59
C ILE A 354 -30.80 11.14 20.09
N GLU A 355 -31.79 10.36 20.52
CA GLU A 355 -32.05 10.05 21.93
C GLU A 355 -31.22 8.90 22.43
#